data_AF-A0A370HGS9-F1
#
_entry.id   AF-A0A370HGS9-F1
#
_cell.length_a   1.000
_cell.length_b   1.000
_cell.length_c   1.000
_cell.angle_alpha   90.00
_cell.angle_beta   90.00
_cell.angle_gamma   90.00
#
_symmetry.space_group_name_H-M   'P 1'
#
loop_
_entity.id
_entity.type
_entity.pdbx_description
1 polymer ?
#
loop_
_entity_poly.entity_id
_entity_poly.type
_entity_poly.pdbx_seq_one_letter_code
_entity_poly.pdbx_strand_id
1 'polypeptide(L)'
;MMTRSAIFLLLLATSIFPAWADDCPNAKTAKLGFILERQGARAEVRPASDHFVHVRNIYSGGKQQDVIYYRGFFPVSRFDDTARSINIPVSDIRSVFPLEAKDKRALTYASAEPDRVGALRSVEITVSGQERLELGACSYDVLVVRNRTLNADGRLVGEHTDLYSPELGFILAKRYDENGGRITTVKYQSIRPLGRVSPL
;
A
#
# COMPACT_ATOMS: atom_id res chain seq x y z
N MET A 1 34.65 64.70 -30.70
CA MET A 1 33.55 63.78 -31.09
C MET A 1 34.19 62.40 -31.25
N MET A 2 34.03 61.50 -30.27
CA MET A 2 32.93 60.51 -30.14
C MET A 2 32.94 59.53 -31.32
N THR A 3 33.08 58.21 -31.16
CA THR A 3 32.44 57.32 -30.17
C THR A 3 33.22 56.01 -29.96
N ARG A 4 33.35 55.59 -28.69
CA ARG A 4 33.66 54.22 -28.27
C ARG A 4 32.36 53.41 -28.29
N SER A 5 32.37 52.18 -28.81
CA SER A 5 31.26 51.22 -28.63
C SER A 5 31.75 49.99 -27.88
N ALA A 6 31.03 49.70 -26.80
CA ALA A 6 31.33 48.72 -25.77
C ALA A 6 30.89 47.30 -26.16
N ILE A 7 31.65 46.32 -25.71
CA ILE A 7 31.37 44.89 -25.81
C ILE A 7 30.32 44.54 -24.74
N PHE A 8 29.17 44.03 -25.17
CA PHE A 8 28.11 43.53 -24.31
C PHE A 8 28.39 42.06 -23.97
N LEU A 9 28.74 41.78 -22.71
CA LEU A 9 28.87 40.42 -22.17
C LEU A 9 27.47 39.95 -21.74
N LEU A 10 26.87 39.00 -22.44
CA LEU A 10 25.66 38.31 -21.96
C LEU A 10 26.07 37.27 -20.91
N LEU A 11 25.73 37.52 -19.63
CA LEU A 11 25.69 36.47 -18.61
C LEU A 11 24.42 35.62 -18.84
N LEU A 12 24.60 34.38 -19.28
CA LEU A 12 23.54 33.37 -19.16
C LEU A 12 23.37 33.02 -17.68
N ALA A 13 22.31 33.53 -17.07
CA ALA A 13 21.83 33.05 -15.78
C ALA A 13 21.27 31.64 -15.97
N THR A 14 22.04 30.61 -15.63
CA THR A 14 21.56 29.24 -15.52
C THR A 14 20.62 29.16 -14.32
N SER A 15 19.32 29.17 -14.58
CA SER A 15 18.28 28.86 -13.60
C SER A 15 18.50 27.44 -13.08
N ILE A 16 19.14 27.31 -11.92
CA ILE A 16 19.15 26.08 -11.14
C ILE A 16 17.73 25.97 -10.56
N PHE A 17 16.81 25.40 -11.32
CA PHE A 17 15.59 24.88 -10.73
C PHE A 17 16.01 23.78 -9.76
N PRO A 18 15.67 23.85 -8.46
CA PRO A 18 15.79 22.66 -7.63
C PRO A 18 14.88 21.63 -8.31
N ALA A 19 15.47 20.54 -8.81
CA ALA A 19 14.69 19.36 -9.12
C ALA A 19 13.91 19.07 -7.84
N TRP A 20 12.59 19.19 -7.88
CA TRP A 20 11.75 18.68 -6.81
C TRP A 20 12.03 17.19 -6.80
N ALA A 21 12.97 16.77 -5.94
CA ALA A 21 13.01 15.40 -5.50
C ALA A 21 11.59 15.17 -4.98
N ASP A 22 10.82 14.30 -5.63
CA ASP A 22 9.57 13.84 -5.07
C ASP A 22 9.93 13.30 -3.68
N ASP A 23 9.60 14.06 -2.63
CA ASP A 23 9.98 13.72 -1.27
C ASP A 23 9.43 12.33 -0.96
N CYS A 24 10.29 11.32 -0.88
CA CYS A 24 9.89 9.96 -0.55
C CYS A 24 9.09 9.99 0.75
N PRO A 25 7.81 9.55 0.75
CA PRO A 25 7.04 9.50 1.99
C PRO A 25 7.78 8.68 3.03
N ASN A 26 7.75 9.14 4.28
CA ASN A 26 8.36 8.49 5.43
C ASN A 26 7.35 8.39 6.57
N ALA A 27 7.72 7.80 7.71
CA ALA A 27 6.80 7.62 8.84
C ALA A 27 6.08 8.92 9.31
N LYS A 28 6.69 10.09 9.10
CA LYS A 28 6.08 11.39 9.44
C LYS A 28 5.14 11.87 8.34
N THR A 29 5.59 11.88 7.09
CA THR A 29 4.82 12.43 5.96
C THR A 29 3.70 11.48 5.50
N ALA A 30 3.85 10.17 5.70
CA ALA A 30 2.83 9.17 5.43
C ALA A 30 1.54 9.41 6.24
N LYS A 31 1.61 10.11 7.37
CA LYS A 31 0.44 10.54 8.15
C LYS A 31 -0.46 11.54 7.41
N LEU A 32 0.03 12.18 6.35
CA LEU A 32 -0.74 13.05 5.46
C LEU A 32 -1.25 12.30 4.22
N GLY A 33 -0.92 11.01 4.09
CA GLY A 33 -1.22 10.18 2.95
C GLY A 33 -0.19 10.28 1.83
N PHE A 34 -0.27 9.30 0.93
CA PHE A 34 0.61 9.15 -0.21
C PHE A 34 -0.11 8.47 -1.37
N ILE A 35 0.45 8.61 -2.56
CA ILE A 35 -0.06 7.99 -3.78
C ILE A 35 0.95 6.93 -4.21
N LEU A 36 0.44 5.74 -4.51
CA LEU A 36 1.16 4.66 -5.15
C LEU A 36 0.65 4.49 -6.58
N GLU A 37 1.55 4.33 -7.55
CA GLU A 37 1.17 4.14 -8.95
C GLU A 37 1.85 2.89 -9.53
N ARG A 38 1.14 2.21 -10.44
CA ARG A 38 1.67 1.18 -11.31
C ARG A 38 0.93 1.24 -12.65
N GLN A 39 1.41 0.48 -13.63
CA GLN A 39 0.72 0.38 -14.91
C GLN A 39 -0.77 0.03 -14.71
N GLY A 40 -1.62 0.95 -15.15
CA GLY A 40 -3.08 0.82 -15.15
C GLY A 40 -3.78 0.91 -13.80
N ALA A 41 -3.10 1.29 -12.71
CA ALA A 41 -3.72 1.50 -11.40
C ALA A 41 -3.00 2.58 -10.56
N ARG A 42 -3.80 3.39 -9.87
CA ARG A 42 -3.36 4.35 -8.84
C ARG A 42 -4.07 4.02 -7.53
N ALA A 43 -3.34 4.06 -6.42
CA ALA A 43 -3.89 3.94 -5.08
C ALA A 43 -3.59 5.21 -4.27
N GLU A 44 -4.64 5.89 -3.81
CA GLU A 44 -4.52 7.00 -2.86
C GLU A 44 -4.67 6.44 -1.45
N VAL A 45 -3.57 6.42 -0.70
CA VAL A 45 -3.51 5.88 0.66
C VAL A 45 -3.67 7.03 1.64
N ARG A 46 -4.76 7.03 2.39
CA ARG A 46 -5.11 8.05 3.39
C ARG A 46 -5.21 7.41 4.77
N PRO A 47 -4.40 7.85 5.75
CA PRO A 47 -4.64 7.51 7.14
C PRO A 47 -6.05 7.91 7.56
N ALA A 48 -6.71 7.06 8.32
CA ALA A 48 -8.01 7.31 8.93
C ALA A 48 -7.87 7.25 10.48
N SER A 49 -8.99 7.27 11.20
CA SER A 49 -9.00 7.17 12.66
C SER A 49 -8.34 5.88 13.17
N ASP A 50 -7.78 5.89 14.38
CA ASP A 50 -7.47 4.72 15.21
C ASP A 50 -6.96 3.47 14.46
N HIS A 51 -5.84 3.64 13.76
CA HIS A 51 -5.12 2.59 13.02
C HIS A 51 -5.74 2.15 11.70
N PHE A 52 -6.82 2.77 11.24
CA PHE A 52 -7.39 2.49 9.94
C PHE A 52 -6.68 3.27 8.83
N VAL A 53 -6.70 2.71 7.63
CA VAL A 53 -6.19 3.32 6.40
C VAL A 53 -7.26 3.17 5.34
N HIS A 54 -7.73 4.30 4.80
CA HIS A 54 -8.62 4.32 3.65
C HIS A 54 -7.80 4.38 2.37
N VAL A 55 -8.07 3.46 1.45
CA VAL A 55 -7.40 3.40 0.15
C VAL A 55 -8.43 3.51 -0.95
N ARG A 56 -8.27 4.53 -1.78
CA ARG A 56 -9.03 4.67 -3.02
C ARG A 56 -8.19 4.19 -4.19
N ASN A 57 -8.55 3.05 -4.75
CA ASN A 57 -7.95 2.52 -5.97
C ASN A 57 -8.70 3.05 -7.18
N ILE A 58 -7.94 3.48 -8.20
CA ILE A 58 -8.45 3.98 -9.48
C ILE A 58 -7.78 3.14 -10.56
N TYR A 59 -8.56 2.42 -11.35
CA TYR A 59 -8.08 1.54 -12.40
C TYR A 59 -8.26 2.15 -13.79
N SER A 60 -7.56 1.58 -14.78
CA SER A 60 -7.79 1.88 -16.19
C SER A 60 -9.27 1.72 -16.55
N GLY A 61 -9.84 2.67 -17.28
CA GLY A 61 -11.27 2.73 -17.58
C GLY A 61 -12.12 3.44 -16.52
N GLY A 62 -11.50 4.00 -15.48
CA GLY A 62 -12.19 4.87 -14.51
C GLY A 62 -12.91 4.13 -13.37
N LYS A 63 -12.85 2.79 -13.34
CA LYS A 63 -13.39 2.00 -12.21
C LYS A 63 -12.65 2.38 -10.92
N GLN A 64 -13.43 2.58 -9.86
CA GLN A 64 -12.92 2.93 -8.54
C GLN A 64 -13.28 1.87 -7.52
N GLN A 65 -12.44 1.76 -6.49
CA GLN A 65 -12.66 0.87 -5.38
C GLN A 65 -12.10 1.47 -4.10
N ASP A 66 -12.95 1.54 -3.09
CA ASP A 66 -12.61 1.99 -1.75
C ASP A 66 -12.38 0.78 -0.85
N VAL A 67 -11.26 0.78 -0.15
CA VAL A 67 -10.90 -0.28 0.79
C VAL A 67 -10.49 0.36 2.10
N ILE A 68 -11.10 -0.09 3.19
CA ILE A 68 -10.65 0.28 4.54
C ILE A 68 -9.81 -0.87 5.07
N TYR A 69 -8.58 -0.58 5.42
CA TYR A 69 -7.65 -1.51 6.04
C TYR A 69 -7.50 -1.21 7.52
N TYR A 70 -7.36 -2.24 8.33
CA TYR A 70 -6.75 -2.11 9.64
C TYR A 70 -5.22 -2.21 9.50
N ARG A 71 -4.53 -1.17 9.96
CA ARG A 71 -3.06 -0.98 9.89
C ARG A 71 -2.48 -1.20 8.48
N GLY A 72 -3.24 -0.81 7.45
CA GLY A 72 -2.84 -0.95 6.05
C GLY A 72 -2.55 -2.37 5.58
N PHE A 73 -2.97 -3.38 6.35
CA PHE A 73 -2.63 -4.78 6.13
C PHE A 73 -3.88 -5.65 5.97
N PHE A 74 -4.78 -5.65 6.95
CA PHE A 74 -6.01 -6.47 6.88
C PHE A 74 -7.16 -5.66 6.26
N PRO A 75 -7.72 -6.06 5.10
CA PRO A 75 -8.85 -5.37 4.50
C PRO A 75 -10.13 -5.65 5.30
N VAL A 76 -10.66 -4.63 5.97
CA VAL A 76 -11.89 -4.69 6.77
C VAL A 76 -13.11 -4.51 5.89
N SER A 77 -13.04 -3.63 4.90
CA SER A 77 -14.12 -3.48 3.91
C SER A 77 -13.57 -3.18 2.54
N ARG A 78 -14.32 -3.59 1.51
CA ARG A 78 -14.06 -3.31 0.11
C ARG A 78 -15.38 -3.00 -0.58
N PHE A 79 -15.42 -1.83 -1.21
CA PHE A 79 -16.57 -1.33 -1.94
C PHE A 79 -16.12 -0.93 -3.34
N ASP A 80 -16.82 -1.42 -4.35
CA ASP A 80 -16.80 -0.85 -5.69
C ASP A 80 -18.23 -0.73 -6.24
N ASP A 81 -18.34 -0.33 -7.49
CA ASP A 81 -19.61 -0.20 -8.23
C ASP A 81 -20.43 -1.50 -8.32
N THR A 82 -19.77 -2.65 -8.16
CA THR A 82 -20.33 -3.98 -8.38
C THR A 82 -20.41 -4.86 -7.14
N ALA A 83 -19.57 -4.60 -6.13
CA ALA A 83 -19.39 -5.48 -4.99
C ALA A 83 -19.19 -4.67 -3.70
N ARG A 84 -19.83 -5.14 -2.63
CA ARG A 84 -19.74 -4.55 -1.29
C ARG A 84 -19.51 -5.69 -0.31
N SER A 85 -18.30 -5.77 0.23
CA SER A 85 -17.91 -6.83 1.14
C SER A 85 -17.22 -6.27 2.38
N ILE A 86 -17.49 -6.87 3.53
CA ILE A 86 -16.86 -6.55 4.82
C ILE A 86 -16.28 -7.84 5.38
N ASN A 87 -15.05 -7.80 5.90
CA ASN A 87 -14.47 -8.90 6.67
C ASN A 87 -14.64 -8.57 8.15
N ILE A 88 -15.55 -9.27 8.82
CA ILE A 88 -15.89 -9.10 10.23
C ILE A 88 -14.91 -9.96 11.04
N PRO A 89 -13.94 -9.37 11.76
CA PRO A 89 -13.05 -10.15 12.62
C PRO A 89 -13.86 -10.76 13.77
N VAL A 90 -13.69 -12.06 14.00
CA VAL A 90 -14.28 -12.74 15.17
C VAL A 90 -13.23 -12.98 16.26
N SER A 91 -11.94 -12.95 15.92
CA SER A 91 -10.84 -12.84 16.86
C SER A 91 -10.36 -11.39 16.97
N ASP A 92 -9.64 -11.06 18.04
CA ASP A 92 -9.10 -9.71 18.25
C ASP A 92 -8.03 -9.36 17.20
N ILE A 93 -8.39 -8.52 16.24
CA ILE A 93 -7.49 -8.07 15.17
C ILE A 93 -6.26 -7.31 15.70
N ARG A 94 -6.34 -6.73 16.90
CA ARG A 94 -5.21 -6.00 17.51
C ARG A 94 -4.07 -6.92 17.88
N SER A 95 -4.36 -8.20 18.17
CA SER A 95 -3.36 -9.22 18.53
C SER A 95 -2.40 -9.57 17.39
N VAL A 96 -2.72 -9.19 16.15
CA VAL A 96 -1.86 -9.39 14.98
C VAL A 96 -0.69 -8.41 14.94
N PHE A 97 -0.79 -7.26 15.63
CA PHE A 97 0.17 -6.16 15.50
C PHE A 97 0.86 -5.82 16.83
N PRO A 98 2.09 -5.26 16.80
CA PRO A 98 2.91 -5.02 15.61
C PRO A 98 3.35 -6.33 14.92
N LEU A 99 3.64 -6.25 13.62
CA LEU A 99 4.24 -7.37 12.89
C LEU A 99 5.75 -7.27 13.04
N GLU A 100 6.38 -8.32 13.57
CA GLU A 100 7.83 -8.40 13.75
C GLU A 100 8.42 -9.62 13.03
N ALA A 101 9.72 -9.59 12.76
CA ALA A 101 10.38 -10.70 12.06
C ALA A 101 10.22 -12.00 12.85
N LYS A 102 9.93 -13.10 12.14
CA LYS A 102 9.68 -14.45 12.69
C LYS A 102 8.35 -14.60 13.43
N ASP A 103 7.49 -13.59 13.45
CA ASP A 103 6.16 -13.70 14.02
C ASP A 103 5.30 -14.73 13.29
N LYS A 104 4.50 -15.43 14.09
CA LYS A 104 3.38 -16.25 13.64
C LYS A 104 2.14 -15.83 14.40
N ARG A 105 1.09 -15.46 13.68
CA ARG A 105 -0.20 -15.03 14.22
C ARG A 105 -1.33 -15.65 13.40
N ALA A 106 -2.54 -15.63 13.93
CA ALA A 106 -3.73 -16.03 13.19
C ALA A 106 -4.87 -15.04 13.46
N LEU A 107 -5.71 -14.82 12.45
CA LEU A 107 -6.90 -14.00 12.52
C LEU A 107 -8.07 -14.75 11.93
N THR A 108 -9.12 -14.93 12.71
CA THR A 108 -10.38 -15.52 12.24
C THR A 108 -11.37 -14.41 11.93
N TYR A 109 -12.03 -14.51 10.78
CA TYR A 109 -13.05 -13.57 10.33
C TYR A 109 -14.14 -14.26 9.52
N ALA A 110 -15.28 -13.60 9.36
CA ALA A 110 -16.31 -13.94 8.38
C ALA A 110 -16.37 -12.84 7.32
N SER A 111 -16.37 -13.20 6.04
CA SER A 111 -16.74 -12.25 4.97
C SER A 111 -18.25 -12.08 4.95
N ALA A 112 -18.74 -10.86 4.82
CA ALA A 112 -20.14 -10.52 4.76
C ALA A 112 -20.42 -9.59 3.57
N GLU A 113 -21.57 -9.79 2.94
CA GLU A 113 -22.21 -8.90 1.98
C GLU A 113 -23.53 -8.42 2.61
N PRO A 114 -24.24 -7.42 2.04
CA PRO A 114 -25.40 -6.80 2.71
C PRO A 114 -26.50 -7.77 3.19
N ASP A 115 -26.69 -8.90 2.50
CA ASP A 115 -27.76 -9.87 2.74
C ASP A 115 -27.25 -11.24 3.23
N ARG A 116 -25.93 -11.41 3.40
CA ARG A 116 -25.34 -12.71 3.73
C ARG A 116 -24.03 -12.62 4.50
N VAL A 117 -23.85 -13.56 5.42
CA VAL A 117 -22.58 -13.79 6.12
C VAL A 117 -22.03 -15.13 5.65
N GLY A 118 -20.78 -15.12 5.20
CA GLY A 118 -20.05 -16.30 4.78
C GLY A 118 -19.53 -17.12 5.96
N ALA A 119 -19.08 -18.33 5.66
CA ALA A 119 -18.43 -19.19 6.65
C ALA A 119 -17.14 -18.55 7.21
N LEU A 120 -16.76 -18.97 8.41
CA LEU A 120 -15.51 -18.54 9.04
C LEU A 120 -14.30 -18.94 8.19
N ARG A 121 -13.33 -18.03 8.14
CA ARG A 121 -12.01 -18.22 7.57
C ARG A 121 -10.97 -17.86 8.60
N SER A 122 -9.86 -18.59 8.61
CA SER A 122 -8.67 -18.25 9.37
C SER A 122 -7.58 -17.79 8.40
N VAL A 123 -6.90 -16.69 8.70
CA VAL A 123 -5.67 -16.31 8.00
C VAL A 123 -4.51 -16.50 8.95
N GLU A 124 -3.64 -17.45 8.61
CA GLU A 124 -2.35 -17.65 9.25
C GLU A 124 -1.34 -16.67 8.66
N ILE A 125 -0.70 -15.89 9.52
CA ILE A 125 0.21 -14.82 9.18
C ILE A 125 1.60 -15.23 9.66
N THR A 126 2.57 -15.31 8.76
CA THR A 126 3.96 -15.61 9.10
C THR A 126 4.88 -14.56 8.52
N VAL A 127 5.67 -13.89 9.36
CA VAL A 127 6.67 -12.93 8.92
C VAL A 127 8.01 -13.66 8.72
N SER A 128 8.39 -13.90 7.48
CA SER A 128 9.59 -14.70 7.17
C SER A 128 10.90 -13.92 7.26
N GLY A 129 10.84 -12.59 7.18
CA GLY A 129 12.02 -11.74 7.21
C GLY A 129 11.73 -10.32 6.72
N GLN A 130 12.78 -9.63 6.30
CA GLN A 130 12.71 -8.28 5.74
C GLN A 130 13.54 -8.20 4.47
N GLU A 131 13.16 -7.32 3.56
CA GLU A 131 13.92 -7.00 2.35
C GLU A 131 13.79 -5.53 2.00
N ARG A 132 14.63 -5.05 1.08
CA ARG A 132 14.56 -3.68 0.54
C ARG A 132 13.71 -3.67 -0.72
N LEU A 133 12.71 -2.79 -0.78
CA LEU A 133 11.84 -2.61 -1.93
C LEU A 133 11.98 -1.21 -2.52
N GLU A 134 12.27 -1.15 -3.81
CA GLU A 134 12.36 0.11 -4.56
C GLU A 134 11.05 0.47 -5.27
N LEU A 135 10.64 1.73 -5.10
CA LEU A 135 9.52 2.39 -5.75
C LEU A 135 10.02 3.68 -6.42
N GLY A 136 10.44 3.58 -7.68
CA GLY A 136 11.08 4.68 -8.39
C GLY A 136 12.43 5.01 -7.74
N ALA A 137 12.61 6.27 -7.34
CA ALA A 137 13.79 6.72 -6.62
C ALA A 137 13.75 6.40 -5.10
N CYS A 138 12.62 5.94 -4.58
CA CYS A 138 12.44 5.69 -3.15
C CYS A 138 12.70 4.22 -2.80
N SER A 139 13.21 3.98 -1.59
CA SER A 139 13.59 2.64 -1.13
C SER A 139 13.15 2.41 0.32
N TYR A 140 12.46 1.29 0.57
CA TYR A 140 11.82 1.01 1.86
C TYR A 140 12.19 -0.38 2.37
N ASP A 141 12.45 -0.50 3.67
CA ASP A 141 12.43 -1.80 4.34
C ASP A 141 10.99 -2.30 4.42
N VAL A 142 10.78 -3.53 3.93
CA VAL A 142 9.48 -4.21 3.96
C VAL A 142 9.61 -5.55 4.65
N LEU A 143 8.62 -5.87 5.48
CA LEU A 143 8.42 -7.21 6.01
C LEU A 143 7.88 -8.12 4.90
N VAL A 144 8.43 -9.32 4.80
CA VAL A 144 7.92 -10.38 3.94
C VAL A 144 6.91 -11.19 4.75
N VAL A 145 5.62 -10.98 4.49
CA VAL A 145 4.52 -11.53 5.30
C VAL A 145 3.71 -12.53 4.49
N ARG A 146 3.89 -13.82 4.77
CA ARG A 146 3.14 -14.91 4.14
C ARG A 146 1.78 -15.04 4.81
N ASN A 147 0.72 -15.00 4.02
CA ASN A 147 -0.67 -15.15 4.45
C ASN A 147 -1.25 -16.44 3.85
N ARG A 148 -1.73 -17.34 4.72
CA ARG A 148 -2.41 -18.57 4.31
C ARG A 148 -3.84 -18.52 4.81
N THR A 149 -4.79 -18.53 3.89
CA THR A 149 -6.22 -18.52 4.21
C THR A 149 -6.74 -19.95 4.25
N LEU A 150 -7.26 -20.35 5.40
CA LEU A 150 -7.91 -21.63 5.62
C LEU A 150 -9.43 -21.46 5.68
N ASN A 151 -10.17 -22.43 5.14
CA ASN A 151 -11.61 -22.52 5.34
C ASN A 151 -11.95 -23.12 6.73
N ALA A 152 -13.25 -23.27 7.03
CA ALA A 152 -13.72 -23.85 8.29
C ALA A 152 -13.23 -25.28 8.56
N ASP A 153 -12.93 -26.07 7.52
CA ASP A 153 -12.40 -27.43 7.62
C ASP A 153 -10.87 -27.47 7.77
N GLY A 154 -10.20 -26.31 7.87
CA GLY A 154 -8.75 -26.19 7.92
C GLY A 154 -8.04 -26.38 6.58
N ARG A 155 -8.77 -26.43 5.46
CA ARG A 155 -8.18 -26.57 4.11
C ARG A 155 -7.69 -25.23 3.60
N LEU A 156 -6.49 -25.22 3.01
CA LEU A 156 -5.94 -24.05 2.33
C LEU A 156 -6.79 -23.69 1.11
N VAL A 157 -7.29 -22.46 1.09
CA VAL A 157 -8.12 -21.91 0.01
C VAL A 157 -7.54 -20.66 -0.64
N GLY A 158 -6.44 -20.14 -0.10
CA GLY A 158 -5.74 -19.00 -0.68
C GLY A 158 -4.40 -18.79 0.01
N GLU A 159 -3.43 -18.31 -0.76
CA GLU A 159 -2.10 -18.03 -0.28
C GLU A 159 -1.49 -16.88 -1.07
N HIS A 160 -0.89 -15.92 -0.37
CA HIS A 160 -0.14 -14.83 -0.97
C HIS A 160 0.90 -14.31 0.03
N THR A 161 1.89 -13.59 -0.45
CA THR A 161 2.87 -12.89 0.40
C THR A 161 2.72 -11.38 0.21
N ASP A 162 2.57 -10.66 1.31
CA ASP A 162 2.53 -9.21 1.35
C ASP A 162 3.91 -8.65 1.67
N LEU A 163 4.34 -7.63 0.91
CA LEU A 163 5.50 -6.82 1.23
C LEU A 163 5.02 -5.57 1.96
N TYR A 164 4.99 -5.66 3.29
CA TYR A 164 4.43 -4.64 4.17
C TYR A 164 5.52 -3.70 4.67
N SER A 165 5.39 -2.39 4.46
CA SER A 165 6.30 -1.40 5.04
C SER A 165 5.78 -0.98 6.41
N PRO A 166 6.51 -1.28 7.52
CA PRO A 166 6.13 -0.78 8.84
C PRO A 166 6.23 0.74 8.93
N GLU A 167 7.18 1.33 8.17
CA GLU A 167 7.38 2.78 8.11
C GLU A 167 6.17 3.51 7.52
N LEU A 168 5.66 3.02 6.39
CA LEU A 168 4.49 3.61 5.72
C LEU A 168 3.16 3.09 6.26
N GLY A 169 3.19 1.99 7.02
CA GLY A 169 2.00 1.33 7.54
C GLY A 169 1.10 0.77 6.44
N PHE A 170 1.67 0.27 5.34
CA PHE A 170 0.92 -0.22 4.18
C PHE A 170 1.66 -1.27 3.35
N ILE A 171 0.91 -2.09 2.61
CA ILE A 171 1.44 -3.12 1.70
C ILE A 171 1.85 -2.48 0.36
N LEU A 172 3.13 -2.63 -0.02
CA LEU A 172 3.72 -2.02 -1.22
C LEU A 172 3.84 -3.00 -2.41
N ALA A 173 3.74 -4.30 -2.15
CA ALA A 173 3.66 -5.31 -3.20
C ALA A 173 2.97 -6.57 -2.68
N LYS A 174 2.49 -7.39 -3.60
CA LYS A 174 2.00 -8.74 -3.33
C LYS A 174 2.71 -9.74 -4.21
N ARG A 175 3.09 -10.88 -3.67
CA ARG A 175 3.62 -12.04 -4.40
C ARG A 175 2.59 -13.15 -4.37
N TYR A 176 2.37 -13.77 -5.51
CA TYR A 176 1.47 -14.91 -5.69
C TYR A 176 2.29 -16.08 -6.20
N ASP A 177 2.19 -17.21 -5.51
CA ASP A 177 2.71 -18.48 -6.00
C ASP A 177 1.76 -18.98 -7.09
N GLU A 178 2.30 -19.16 -8.28
CA GLU A 178 1.57 -19.72 -9.42
C GLU A 178 1.95 -21.18 -9.62
N ASN A 179 1.08 -21.90 -10.34
CA ASN A 179 1.32 -23.29 -10.70
C ASN A 179 2.67 -23.43 -11.41
N GLY A 180 3.48 -24.41 -10.96
CA GLY A 180 4.82 -24.66 -11.50
C GLY A 180 5.96 -23.91 -10.79
N GLY A 181 5.70 -23.28 -9.64
CA GLY A 181 6.75 -22.64 -8.82
C GLY A 181 7.15 -21.25 -9.29
N ARG A 182 6.42 -20.67 -10.26
CA ARG A 182 6.60 -19.28 -10.68
C ARG A 182 6.00 -18.36 -9.62
N ILE A 183 6.71 -17.27 -9.31
CA ILE A 183 6.20 -16.22 -8.41
C ILE A 183 5.87 -15.00 -9.25
N THR A 184 4.61 -14.58 -9.22
CA THR A 184 4.22 -13.27 -9.79
C THR A 184 4.24 -12.21 -8.72
N THR A 185 5.04 -11.16 -8.94
CA THR A 185 5.09 -10.00 -8.05
C THR A 185 4.29 -8.85 -8.65
N VAL A 186 3.22 -8.47 -7.96
CA VAL A 186 2.43 -7.27 -8.26
C VAL A 186 2.96 -6.14 -7.38
N LYS A 187 3.87 -5.33 -7.93
CA LYS A 187 4.55 -4.22 -7.25
C LYS A 187 4.01 -2.87 -7.71
N TYR A 188 3.95 -1.88 -6.81
CA TYR A 188 3.89 -0.48 -7.24
C TYR A 188 5.22 -0.05 -7.87
N GLN A 189 5.17 0.96 -8.73
CA GLN A 189 6.32 1.42 -9.52
C GLN A 189 6.85 2.76 -9.00
N SER A 190 5.98 3.62 -8.47
CA SER A 190 6.35 4.90 -7.88
C SER A 190 5.51 5.21 -6.64
N ILE A 191 6.03 6.12 -5.83
CA ILE A 191 5.37 6.68 -4.67
C ILE A 191 5.61 8.18 -4.64
N ARG A 192 4.62 8.95 -4.20
CA ARG A 192 4.77 10.39 -3.91
C ARG A 192 3.84 10.83 -2.78
N PRO A 193 4.13 11.93 -2.09
CA PRO A 193 3.22 12.49 -1.10
C PRO A 193 1.88 12.86 -1.73
N LEU A 194 0.78 12.67 -0.99
CA LEU A 194 -0.55 13.10 -1.42
C LEU A 194 -0.72 14.63 -1.27
N GLY A 195 0.11 15.27 -0.45
CA GLY A 195 0.00 16.69 -0.08
C GLY A 195 -0.87 16.90 1.16
N ARG A 196 -1.05 18.15 1.60
CA ARG A 196 -2.00 18.47 2.69
C ARG A 196 -3.41 18.25 2.18
N VAL A 197 -4.07 17.19 2.65
CA VAL A 197 -5.49 16.94 2.43
C VAL A 197 -6.23 17.20 3.74
N SER A 198 -7.43 17.77 3.66
CA SER A 198 -8.36 17.83 4.79
C SER A 198 -8.63 16.40 5.31
N PRO A 199 -8.73 16.19 6.64
CA PRO A 199 -9.22 14.92 7.18
C PRO A 199 -10.58 14.58 6.56
N LEU A 200 -10.80 13.29 6.25
CA LEU A 200 -12.12 12.75 5.96
C LEU A 200 -12.98 12.76 7.22
#